data_AF-A0A183P6V4-F1
#
_entry.id   AF-A0A183P6V4-F1
#
_cell.length_a   1.000
_cell.length_b   1.000
_cell.length_c   1.000
_cell.angle_alpha   90.00
_cell.angle_beta   90.00
_cell.angle_gamma   90.00
#
_symmetry.space_group_name_H-M   'P 1'
#
loop_
_entity.id
_entity.type
_entity.pdbx_description
1 polymer ?
#
loop_
_entity_poly.entity_id
_entity_poly.type
_entity_poly.pdbx_seq_one_letter_code
_entity_poly.pdbx_strand_id
1 'polypeptide(L)'
;MTQNPDQFKQIFDSSEPHRTIFPEPWQANLDNFQRILILRCLRADKLTNAMQDFVSQHLGQKFVEPQTANLYQVFKDSSPSTPLIFVLSQGTDPASDLYKFADEMSFGGKKLSAISLGQGQGPRAEELMRTAMERGVWVFFQNCHLAPSWMPTLERLVEQIDKDKVHRDFRLWLTSMPSPDFPVYILQNGSKMTVEPPKGLKANLLRIYQSINDAYLANVPAKNDVFRHLFLSLAFFHGVLIERKKFGPLGFNIPYEFTTGDLRICMDQLIMFLDEYDVTPYKVLCYTAGHINYGGRITDDWDRRCAMTILDEYYCPKILGDNYSYSVSGIYHQLPGNTDHAVS
;
A
#
# COMPACT_ATOMS: atom_id res chain seq x y z
N MET A 1 -7.40 -28.92 30.29
CA MET A 1 -6.60 -29.30 29.11
C MET A 1 -6.11 -30.74 29.17
N THR A 2 -5.31 -31.14 30.16
CA THR A 2 -4.76 -32.51 30.28
C THR A 2 -5.83 -33.62 30.42
N GLN A 3 -7.02 -33.30 30.95
CA GLN A 3 -8.12 -34.25 31.08
C GLN A 3 -8.89 -34.52 29.77
N ASN A 4 -8.88 -33.58 28.81
CA ASN A 4 -9.60 -33.70 27.52
C ASN A 4 -8.70 -33.27 26.35
N PRO A 5 -7.56 -33.94 26.12
CA PRO A 5 -6.57 -33.51 25.14
C PRO A 5 -7.13 -33.48 23.71
N ASP A 6 -8.00 -34.42 23.34
CA ASP A 6 -8.55 -34.52 21.98
C ASP A 6 -9.42 -33.31 21.58
N GLN A 7 -10.18 -32.76 22.52
CA GLN A 7 -11.00 -31.57 22.25
C GLN A 7 -10.14 -30.32 22.04
N PHE A 8 -9.08 -30.17 22.84
CA PHE A 8 -8.12 -29.07 22.64
C PHE A 8 -7.23 -29.27 21.42
N LYS A 9 -6.99 -30.53 21.02
CA LYS A 9 -6.29 -30.85 19.78
C LYS A 9 -7.08 -30.37 18.56
N GLN A 10 -8.41 -30.51 18.53
CA GLN A 10 -9.23 -29.96 17.45
C GLN A 10 -9.09 -28.43 17.30
N ILE A 11 -9.03 -27.72 18.43
CA ILE A 11 -8.76 -26.28 18.43
C ILE A 11 -7.34 -26.03 17.90
N PHE A 12 -6.34 -26.75 18.41
CA PHE A 12 -4.96 -26.58 18.00
C PHE A 12 -4.74 -26.85 16.50
N ASP A 13 -5.37 -27.88 15.94
CA ASP A 13 -5.24 -28.29 14.54
C ASP A 13 -6.09 -27.43 13.58
N SER A 14 -7.03 -26.62 14.09
CA SER A 14 -7.89 -25.76 13.26
C SER A 14 -7.11 -24.66 12.55
N SER A 15 -7.50 -24.33 11.31
CA SER A 15 -6.96 -23.15 10.60
C SER A 15 -7.45 -21.82 11.19
N GLU A 16 -8.62 -21.83 11.84
CA GLU A 16 -9.29 -20.69 12.47
C GLU A 16 -9.65 -20.97 13.94
N PRO A 17 -8.67 -21.22 14.81
CA PRO A 17 -8.91 -21.62 16.21
C PRO A 17 -9.53 -20.51 17.07
N HIS A 18 -9.42 -19.26 16.62
CA HIS A 18 -10.05 -18.10 17.25
C HIS A 18 -11.58 -18.06 17.08
N ARG A 19 -12.13 -18.89 16.16
CA ARG A 19 -13.57 -19.00 15.89
C ARG A 19 -14.15 -20.36 16.30
N THR A 20 -13.31 -21.26 16.81
CA THR A 20 -13.77 -22.57 17.28
C THR A 20 -14.40 -22.45 18.67
N ILE A 21 -15.44 -23.24 18.92
CA ILE A 21 -16.07 -23.35 20.24
C ILE A 21 -15.12 -24.07 21.19
N PHE A 22 -14.90 -23.50 22.37
CA PHE A 22 -14.08 -24.15 23.40
C PHE A 22 -14.83 -25.35 24.00
N PRO A 23 -14.13 -26.39 24.47
CA PRO A 23 -14.80 -27.44 25.24
C PRO A 23 -15.42 -26.86 26.51
N GLU A 24 -16.45 -27.53 27.02
CA GLU A 24 -16.98 -27.22 28.35
C GLU A 24 -15.99 -27.67 29.44
N PRO A 25 -15.86 -26.95 30.57
CA PRO A 25 -16.66 -25.78 30.96
C PRO A 25 -16.11 -24.42 30.49
N TRP A 26 -15.05 -24.40 29.68
CA TRP A 26 -14.34 -23.17 29.30
C TRP A 26 -15.20 -22.26 28.41
N GLN A 27 -16.06 -22.84 27.57
CA GLN A 27 -16.99 -22.06 26.76
C GLN A 27 -18.04 -21.36 27.64
N ALA A 28 -18.71 -22.06 28.55
CA ALA A 28 -19.71 -21.43 29.40
C ALA A 28 -19.13 -20.46 30.45
N ASN A 29 -17.99 -20.78 31.04
CA ASN A 29 -17.50 -20.06 32.23
C ASN A 29 -16.56 -18.89 31.92
N LEU A 30 -16.09 -18.74 30.68
CA LEU A 30 -15.16 -17.68 30.30
C LEU A 30 -15.78 -16.71 29.32
N ASP A 31 -15.49 -15.43 29.51
CA ASP A 31 -15.81 -14.41 28.53
C ASP A 31 -14.88 -14.48 27.30
N ASN A 32 -15.21 -13.71 26.26
CA ASN A 32 -14.46 -13.71 25.02
C ASN A 32 -12.99 -13.30 25.21
N PHE A 33 -12.69 -12.37 26.12
CA PHE A 33 -11.31 -11.94 26.38
C PHE A 33 -10.50 -13.01 27.12
N GLN A 34 -11.10 -13.66 28.11
CA GLN A 34 -10.49 -14.77 28.85
C GLN A 34 -10.23 -15.97 27.94
N ARG A 35 -11.13 -16.28 26.98
CA ARG A 35 -10.88 -17.32 25.97
C ARG A 35 -9.68 -16.99 25.07
N ILE A 36 -9.43 -15.71 24.78
CA ILE A 36 -8.23 -15.29 24.04
C ILE A 36 -6.95 -15.60 24.83
N LEU A 37 -6.97 -15.49 26.17
CA LEU A 37 -5.82 -15.87 27.00
C LEU A 37 -5.50 -17.36 26.88
N ILE A 38 -6.52 -18.21 26.76
CA ILE A 38 -6.34 -19.64 26.48
C ILE A 38 -5.77 -19.85 25.08
N LEU A 39 -6.33 -19.18 24.08
CA LEU A 39 -5.84 -19.27 22.71
C LEU A 39 -4.38 -18.84 22.61
N ARG A 40 -3.95 -17.82 23.35
CA ARG A 40 -2.54 -17.38 23.41
C ARG A 40 -1.61 -18.52 23.83
N CYS A 41 -2.04 -19.41 24.73
CA CYS A 41 -1.26 -20.57 25.16
C CYS A 41 -1.22 -21.71 24.13
N LEU A 42 -2.25 -21.83 23.28
CA LEU A 42 -2.38 -22.93 22.31
C LEU A 42 -1.90 -22.54 20.91
N ARG A 43 -2.31 -21.37 20.42
CA ARG A 43 -2.16 -20.87 19.04
C ARG A 43 -1.87 -19.37 19.06
N ALA A 44 -0.69 -19.03 19.58
CA ALA A 44 -0.22 -17.64 19.66
C ALA A 44 -0.18 -16.94 18.29
N ASP A 45 0.00 -17.71 17.21
CA ASP A 45 -0.03 -17.22 15.82
C ASP A 45 -1.39 -16.63 15.41
N LYS A 46 -2.48 -17.00 16.09
CA LYS A 46 -3.85 -16.53 15.79
C LYS A 46 -4.35 -15.49 16.79
N LEU A 47 -3.48 -15.01 17.68
CA LEU A 47 -3.83 -14.01 18.69
C LEU A 47 -4.31 -12.70 18.04
N THR A 48 -3.65 -12.23 16.98
CA THR A 48 -4.05 -11.02 16.25
C THR A 48 -5.45 -11.17 15.65
N ASN A 49 -5.77 -12.32 15.05
CA ASN A 49 -7.10 -12.58 14.50
C ASN A 49 -8.18 -12.61 15.58
N ALA A 50 -7.89 -13.25 16.72
CA ALA A 50 -8.82 -13.30 17.85
C ALA A 50 -9.08 -11.91 18.44
N MET A 51 -8.04 -11.07 18.55
CA MET A 51 -8.18 -9.68 18.98
C MET A 51 -8.97 -8.85 17.96
N GLN A 52 -8.79 -9.07 16.66
CA GLN A 52 -9.61 -8.43 15.63
C GLN A 52 -11.09 -8.81 15.76
N ASP A 53 -11.41 -10.09 15.87
CA ASP A 53 -12.79 -10.54 16.07
C ASP A 53 -13.40 -9.94 17.35
N PHE A 54 -12.62 -9.86 18.43
CA PHE A 54 -13.04 -9.22 19.68
C PHE A 54 -13.36 -7.73 19.50
N VAL A 55 -12.48 -6.97 18.85
CA VAL A 55 -12.69 -5.54 18.56
C VAL A 55 -13.89 -5.35 17.64
N SER A 56 -14.03 -6.17 16.60
CA SER A 56 -15.17 -6.12 15.69
C SER A 56 -16.51 -6.34 16.40
N GLN A 57 -16.56 -7.26 17.37
CA GLN A 57 -17.78 -7.54 18.14
C GLN A 57 -18.16 -6.40 19.09
N HIS A 58 -17.19 -5.70 19.69
CA HIS A 58 -17.46 -4.69 20.73
C HIS A 58 -17.50 -3.26 20.20
N LEU A 59 -16.64 -2.91 19.23
CA LEU A 59 -16.53 -1.56 18.67
C LEU A 59 -17.08 -1.49 17.24
N GLY A 60 -17.16 -2.61 16.54
CA GLY A 60 -17.65 -2.72 15.17
C GLY A 60 -16.53 -2.97 14.16
N GLN A 61 -16.90 -3.58 13.03
CA GLN A 61 -15.97 -4.03 11.99
C GLN A 61 -15.06 -2.92 11.44
N LYS A 62 -15.55 -1.67 11.37
CA LYS A 62 -14.79 -0.51 10.89
C LYS A 62 -13.51 -0.18 11.68
N PHE A 63 -13.34 -0.75 12.87
CA PHE A 63 -12.17 -0.53 13.73
C PHE A 63 -11.04 -1.52 13.49
N VAL A 64 -11.28 -2.59 12.72
CA VAL A 64 -10.24 -3.54 12.29
C VAL A 64 -9.96 -3.47 10.79
N GLU A 65 -10.80 -2.75 10.05
CA GLU A 65 -10.62 -2.52 8.63
C GLU A 65 -9.62 -1.38 8.39
N PRO A 66 -8.74 -1.49 7.38
CA PRO A 66 -7.85 -0.40 7.00
C PRO A 66 -8.69 0.80 6.53
N GLN A 67 -8.55 1.95 7.18
CA GLN A 67 -9.15 3.19 6.70
C GLN A 67 -8.19 3.85 5.71
N THR A 68 -8.68 4.13 4.50
CA THR A 68 -7.94 4.93 3.53
C THR A 68 -7.90 6.38 4.02
N ALA A 69 -6.71 6.98 4.09
CA ALA A 69 -6.58 8.40 4.41
C ALA A 69 -7.33 9.25 3.36
N ASN A 70 -8.35 9.97 3.80
CA ASN A 70 -9.12 10.86 2.93
C ASN A 70 -8.49 12.26 2.94
N LEU A 71 -7.72 12.58 1.90
CA LEU A 71 -7.03 13.88 1.78
C LEU A 71 -7.99 15.07 1.86
N TYR A 72 -9.20 14.93 1.34
CA TYR A 72 -10.22 15.98 1.41
C TYR A 72 -10.63 16.28 2.85
N GLN A 73 -10.91 15.25 3.65
CA GLN A 73 -11.31 15.45 5.04
C GLN A 73 -10.17 16.09 5.86
N VAL A 74 -8.94 15.61 5.69
CA VAL A 74 -7.78 16.15 6.40
C VAL A 74 -7.49 17.60 5.97
N PHE A 75 -7.63 17.91 4.68
CA PHE A 75 -7.50 19.28 4.18
C PHE A 75 -8.60 20.20 4.74
N LYS A 76 -9.86 19.74 4.75
CA LYS A 76 -11.00 20.50 5.29
C LYS A 76 -10.81 20.85 6.77
N ASP A 77 -10.23 19.94 7.55
CA ASP A 77 -9.98 20.14 8.97
C ASP A 77 -8.64 20.86 9.25
N SER A 78 -7.88 21.20 8.21
CA SER A 78 -6.58 21.88 8.32
C SER A 78 -6.68 23.41 8.25
N SER A 79 -5.63 24.07 8.72
CA SER A 79 -5.47 25.53 8.68
C SER A 79 -4.11 25.93 8.07
N PRO A 80 -3.90 27.20 7.70
CA PRO A 80 -2.58 27.69 7.27
C PRO A 80 -1.46 27.45 8.28
N SER A 81 -1.79 27.37 9.57
CA SER A 81 -0.86 27.11 10.67
C SER A 81 -0.77 25.64 11.09
N THR A 82 -1.47 24.73 10.40
CA THR A 82 -1.51 23.30 10.71
C THR A 82 -0.81 22.52 9.59
N PRO A 83 0.46 22.14 9.76
CA PRO A 83 1.17 21.34 8.77
C PRO A 83 0.50 19.99 8.53
N LEU A 84 0.50 19.54 7.29
CA LEU A 84 -0.03 18.26 6.83
C LEU A 84 1.14 17.33 6.55
N ILE A 85 1.21 16.21 7.27
CA ILE A 85 2.41 15.38 7.33
C ILE A 85 2.07 13.97 6.85
N PHE A 86 2.69 13.57 5.75
CA PHE A 86 2.75 12.18 5.31
C PHE A 86 3.91 11.47 6.00
N VAL A 87 3.58 10.54 6.88
CA VAL A 87 4.54 9.61 7.49
C VAL A 87 4.71 8.43 6.54
N LEU A 88 5.87 8.34 5.91
CA LEU A 88 6.16 7.37 4.87
C LEU A 88 6.62 6.04 5.48
N SER A 89 6.02 4.95 5.01
CA SER A 89 6.65 3.63 5.09
C SER A 89 7.67 3.47 3.96
N GLN A 90 8.61 2.53 4.12
CA GLN A 90 9.56 2.18 3.06
C GLN A 90 8.83 1.83 1.75
N GLY A 91 9.34 2.35 0.62
CA GLY A 91 8.78 2.13 -0.71
C GLY A 91 7.47 2.87 -1.01
N THR A 92 7.03 3.81 -0.17
CA THR A 92 5.82 4.62 -0.41
C THR A 92 6.15 6.05 -0.80
N ASP A 93 5.39 6.60 -1.75
CA ASP A 93 5.47 8.01 -2.16
C ASP A 93 4.05 8.56 -2.45
N PRO A 94 3.54 9.51 -1.65
CA PRO A 94 2.23 10.12 -1.84
C PRO A 94 2.24 11.29 -2.83
N ALA A 95 3.38 11.65 -3.43
CA ALA A 95 3.48 12.84 -4.27
C ALA A 95 2.45 12.85 -5.39
N SER A 96 2.28 11.74 -6.11
CA SER A 96 1.30 11.66 -7.20
C SER A 96 -0.14 11.82 -6.72
N ASP A 97 -0.47 11.31 -5.54
CA ASP A 97 -1.81 11.44 -4.95
C ASP A 97 -2.06 12.88 -4.50
N LEU A 98 -1.05 13.54 -3.92
CA LEU A 98 -1.14 14.95 -3.54
C LEU A 98 -1.27 15.88 -4.76
N TYR A 99 -0.56 15.61 -5.86
CA TYR A 99 -0.68 16.42 -7.08
C TYR A 99 -2.10 16.34 -7.66
N LYS A 100 -2.65 15.13 -7.78
CA LYS A 100 -4.04 14.92 -8.22
C LYS A 100 -5.03 15.63 -7.30
N PHE A 101 -4.84 15.50 -5.98
CA PHE A 101 -5.69 16.16 -5.00
C PHE A 101 -5.61 17.70 -5.10
N ALA A 102 -4.41 18.25 -5.32
CA ALA A 102 -4.25 19.68 -5.52
C ALA A 102 -4.96 20.16 -6.79
N ASP A 103 -4.90 19.41 -7.90
CA ASP A 103 -5.65 19.71 -9.11
C ASP A 103 -7.17 19.71 -8.84
N GLU A 104 -7.68 18.69 -8.14
CA GLU A 104 -9.10 18.59 -7.75
C GLU A 104 -9.55 19.76 -6.86
N MET A 105 -8.70 20.24 -5.97
CA MET A 105 -8.97 21.39 -5.10
C MET A 105 -8.66 22.74 -5.76
N SER A 106 -8.31 22.78 -7.06
CA SER A 106 -7.91 24.00 -7.78
C SER A 106 -6.67 24.71 -7.21
N PHE A 107 -5.79 23.95 -6.55
CA PHE A 107 -4.45 24.35 -6.08
C PHE A 107 -3.31 23.72 -6.90
N GLY A 108 -3.65 23.05 -7.99
CA GLY A 108 -2.70 22.49 -8.95
C GLY A 108 -1.82 23.51 -9.68
N GLY A 109 -0.91 23.00 -10.51
CA GLY A 109 -0.04 23.81 -11.36
C GLY A 109 0.79 24.83 -10.57
N LYS A 110 0.58 26.13 -10.83
CA LYS A 110 1.35 27.23 -10.19
C LYS A 110 1.00 27.47 -8.72
N LYS A 111 -0.11 26.91 -8.22
CA LYS A 111 -0.59 27.08 -6.84
C LYS A 111 -0.10 25.99 -5.89
N LEU A 112 0.71 25.07 -6.37
CA LEU A 112 1.44 24.08 -5.58
C LEU A 112 2.91 24.12 -6.01
N SER A 113 3.82 24.27 -5.06
CA SER A 113 5.25 24.27 -5.30
C SER A 113 5.92 23.21 -4.43
N ALA A 114 6.67 22.31 -5.06
CA ALA A 114 7.34 21.21 -4.38
C ALA A 114 8.87 21.40 -4.36
N ILE A 115 9.51 21.01 -3.26
CA ILE A 115 10.96 20.89 -3.12
C ILE A 115 11.27 19.56 -2.45
N SER A 116 12.07 18.72 -3.09
CA SER A 116 12.68 17.56 -2.44
C SER A 116 13.87 18.03 -1.61
N LEU A 117 13.76 17.89 -0.29
CA LEU A 117 14.79 18.33 0.63
C LEU A 117 15.99 17.38 0.58
N GLY A 118 17.15 18.01 0.54
CA GLY A 118 18.46 17.37 0.53
C GLY A 118 19.52 18.43 0.85
N GLN A 119 20.79 18.08 0.69
CA GLN A 119 21.88 18.99 1.02
C GLN A 119 21.78 20.30 0.21
N GLY A 120 21.77 21.44 0.91
CA GLY A 120 21.79 22.77 0.29
C GLY A 120 20.42 23.35 -0.14
N GLN A 121 19.30 22.64 0.05
CA GLN A 121 17.97 23.16 -0.35
C GLN A 121 17.32 24.12 0.66
N GLY A 122 17.85 24.22 1.88
CA GLY A 122 17.26 24.98 2.99
C GLY A 122 16.92 26.44 2.65
N PRO A 123 17.85 27.26 2.13
CA PRO A 123 17.56 28.66 1.80
C PRO A 123 16.44 28.83 0.76
N ARG A 124 16.40 27.96 -0.25
CA ARG A 124 15.36 27.97 -1.27
C ARG A 124 14.00 27.55 -0.68
N ALA A 125 13.99 26.58 0.23
CA ALA A 125 12.79 26.15 0.92
C ALA A 125 12.22 27.25 1.83
N GLU A 126 13.08 27.98 2.54
CA GLU A 126 12.67 29.12 3.35
C GLU A 126 12.03 30.24 2.51
N GLU A 127 12.68 30.65 1.43
CA GLU A 127 12.15 31.68 0.53
C GLU A 127 10.81 31.26 -0.09
N LEU A 128 10.71 30.00 -0.52
CA LEU A 128 9.47 29.45 -1.05
C LEU A 128 8.35 29.52 -0.01
N MET A 129 8.62 29.12 1.23
CA MET A 129 7.62 29.14 2.31
C MET A 129 7.14 30.56 2.60
N ARG A 130 8.07 31.54 2.69
CA ARG A 130 7.73 32.95 2.90
C ARG A 130 6.82 33.50 1.79
N THR A 131 7.22 33.32 0.54
CA THR A 131 6.42 33.74 -0.62
C THR A 131 5.06 33.05 -0.66
N ALA A 132 5.00 31.76 -0.33
CA ALA A 132 3.76 30.99 -0.37
C ALA A 132 2.77 31.40 0.73
N MET A 133 3.26 31.77 1.92
CA MET A 133 2.44 32.30 3.01
C MET A 133 1.77 33.62 2.63
N GLU A 134 2.43 34.47 1.83
CA GLU A 134 1.85 35.73 1.34
C GLU A 134 0.85 35.51 0.20
N ARG A 135 1.17 34.58 -0.72
CA ARG A 135 0.41 34.39 -1.97
C ARG A 135 -0.70 33.33 -1.90
N GLY A 136 -0.81 32.58 -0.80
CA GLY A 136 -1.79 31.51 -0.68
C GLY A 136 -1.47 30.28 -1.51
N VAL A 137 -0.18 29.95 -1.64
CA VAL A 137 0.31 28.81 -2.43
C VAL A 137 0.56 27.62 -1.51
N TRP A 138 0.30 26.41 -1.99
CA TRP A 138 0.66 25.20 -1.26
C TRP A 138 2.14 24.91 -1.42
N VAL A 139 2.80 24.55 -0.33
CA VAL A 139 4.20 24.14 -0.33
C VAL A 139 4.27 22.65 -0.02
N PHE A 140 5.03 21.91 -0.81
CA PHE A 140 5.25 20.49 -0.60
C PHE A 140 6.74 20.19 -0.41
N PHE A 141 7.16 19.99 0.84
CA PHE A 141 8.52 19.56 1.15
C PHE A 141 8.59 18.04 1.23
N GLN A 142 9.38 17.45 0.33
CA GLN A 142 9.56 16.00 0.28
C GLN A 142 10.83 15.60 1.02
N ASN A 143 10.86 14.36 1.51
CA ASN A 143 12.02 13.73 2.13
C ASN A 143 12.65 14.53 3.30
N CYS A 144 11.83 15.09 4.21
CA CYS A 144 12.32 15.92 5.31
C CYS A 144 13.39 15.24 6.19
N HIS A 145 13.25 13.92 6.42
CA HIS A 145 14.25 13.09 7.10
C HIS A 145 15.66 13.12 6.48
N LEU A 146 15.81 13.55 5.21
CA LEU A 146 17.12 13.69 4.55
C LEU A 146 17.77 15.08 4.77
N ALA A 147 17.09 16.01 5.45
CA ALA A 147 17.60 17.34 5.73
C ALA A 147 17.57 17.69 7.24
N PRO A 148 18.18 16.86 8.12
CA PRO A 148 18.11 17.03 9.56
C PRO A 148 18.66 18.38 10.04
N SER A 149 19.70 18.90 9.38
CA SER A 149 20.31 20.19 9.74
C SER A 149 19.40 21.40 9.50
N TRP A 150 18.38 21.29 8.64
CA TRP A 150 17.44 22.37 8.34
C TRP A 150 16.12 22.27 9.12
N MET A 151 15.81 21.10 9.68
CA MET A 151 14.58 20.87 10.46
C MET A 151 14.35 21.89 11.60
N PRO A 152 15.37 22.32 12.38
CA PRO A 152 15.19 23.37 13.39
C PRO A 152 14.84 24.76 12.83
N THR A 153 15.18 25.02 11.57
CA THR A 153 14.79 26.26 10.88
C THR A 153 13.35 26.16 10.40
N LEU A 154 12.95 25.00 9.85
CA LEU A 154 11.56 24.74 9.48
C LEU A 154 10.63 24.88 10.70
N GLU A 155 11.03 24.33 11.86
CA GLU A 155 10.27 24.46 13.11
C GLU A 155 10.00 25.93 13.45
N ARG A 156 11.05 26.76 13.48
CA ARG A 156 10.93 28.21 13.72
C ARG A 156 10.04 28.92 12.70
N LEU A 157 10.12 28.54 11.42
CA LEU A 157 9.25 29.12 10.38
C LEU A 157 7.77 28.79 10.62
N VAL A 158 7.46 27.57 11.05
CA VAL A 158 6.08 27.15 11.36
C VAL A 158 5.58 27.82 12.64
N GLU A 159 6.41 27.91 13.68
CA GLU A 159 6.08 28.60 14.94
C GLU A 159 5.77 30.09 14.73
N GLN A 160 6.45 30.72 13.78
CA GLN A 160 6.32 32.16 13.48
C GLN A 160 5.17 32.49 12.52
N ILE A 161 4.35 31.52 12.12
CA ILE A 161 3.18 31.78 11.26
C ILE A 161 2.18 32.65 12.04
N ASP A 162 2.12 33.93 11.67
CA ASP A 162 1.15 34.89 12.17
C ASP A 162 -0.23 34.59 11.55
N LYS A 163 -1.15 34.06 12.36
CA LYS A 163 -2.49 33.62 11.93
C LYS A 163 -3.33 34.75 11.34
N ASP A 164 -3.04 35.99 11.70
CA ASP A 164 -3.80 37.16 11.22
C ASP A 164 -3.27 37.68 9.87
N LYS A 165 -2.02 37.34 9.51
CA LYS A 165 -1.37 37.81 8.27
C LYS A 165 -1.22 36.73 7.20
N VAL A 166 -1.11 35.46 7.59
CA VAL A 166 -0.93 34.36 6.64
C VAL A 166 -2.14 34.24 5.72
N HIS A 167 -1.89 33.99 4.44
CA HIS A 167 -2.96 33.79 3.48
C HIS A 167 -3.78 32.54 3.82
N ARG A 168 -5.11 32.65 3.80
CA ARG A 168 -6.04 31.58 4.23
C ARG A 168 -5.91 30.26 3.45
N ASP A 169 -5.48 30.37 2.20
CA ASP A 169 -5.28 29.23 1.31
C ASP A 169 -3.91 28.56 1.43
N PHE A 170 -2.94 29.17 2.13
CA PHE A 170 -1.63 28.55 2.32
C PHE A 170 -1.77 27.20 3.03
N ARG A 171 -1.05 26.19 2.53
CA ARG A 171 -0.92 24.89 3.21
C ARG A 171 0.51 24.40 3.09
N LEU A 172 1.02 23.85 4.19
CA LEU A 172 2.33 23.21 4.25
C LEU A 172 2.14 21.69 4.28
N TRP A 173 2.59 21.02 3.22
CA TRP A 173 2.62 19.57 3.09
C TRP A 173 4.05 19.06 3.26
N LEU A 174 4.23 18.03 4.07
CA LEU A 174 5.53 17.44 4.39
C LEU A 174 5.48 15.94 4.13
N THR A 175 6.55 15.36 3.59
CA THR A 175 6.76 13.90 3.67
C THR A 175 7.99 13.59 4.49
N SER A 176 7.90 12.60 5.38
CA SER A 176 9.06 12.10 6.10
C SER A 176 8.90 10.64 6.48
N MET A 177 9.99 9.87 6.43
CA MET A 177 10.08 8.67 7.26
C MET A 177 10.17 9.07 8.74
N PRO A 178 9.77 8.19 9.67
CA PRO A 178 10.02 8.40 11.09
C PRO A 178 11.50 8.70 11.33
N SER A 179 11.79 9.85 11.95
CA SER A 179 13.15 10.29 12.25
C SER A 179 13.16 11.02 13.60
N PRO A 180 14.17 10.78 14.45
CA PRO A 180 14.34 11.53 15.70
C PRO A 180 14.66 13.01 15.48
N ASP A 181 15.16 13.38 14.29
CA ASP A 181 15.50 14.76 13.94
C ASP A 181 14.28 15.55 13.42
N PHE A 182 13.14 14.89 13.23
CA PHE A 182 11.93 15.58 12.78
C PHE A 182 11.37 16.45 13.92
N PRO A 183 11.03 17.74 13.70
CA PRO A 183 10.69 18.64 14.79
C PRO A 183 9.45 18.21 15.57
N VAL A 184 9.59 18.14 16.89
CA VAL A 184 8.52 17.72 17.80
C VAL A 184 7.34 18.68 17.73
N TYR A 185 7.60 20.00 17.64
CA TYR A 185 6.53 21.00 17.55
C TYR A 185 5.66 20.79 16.31
N ILE A 186 6.28 20.57 15.15
CA ILE A 186 5.56 20.31 13.89
C ILE A 186 4.76 19.01 14.00
N LEU A 187 5.34 17.96 14.59
CA LEU A 187 4.66 16.69 14.76
C LEU A 187 3.46 16.76 15.73
N GLN A 188 3.58 17.53 16.81
CA GLN A 188 2.50 17.72 17.78
C GLN A 188 1.35 18.56 17.19
N ASN A 189 1.68 19.65 16.51
CA ASN A 189 0.69 20.62 16.01
C ASN A 189 0.21 20.34 14.58
N GLY A 190 0.81 19.37 13.88
CA GLY A 190 0.40 18.95 12.54
C GLY A 190 -0.62 17.81 12.53
N SER A 191 -1.26 17.67 11.38
CA SER A 191 -2.12 16.53 11.02
C SER A 191 -1.28 15.46 10.35
N LYS A 192 -1.28 14.24 10.92
CA LYS A 192 -0.41 13.13 10.48
C LYS A 192 -1.25 12.09 9.76
N MET A 193 -0.76 11.63 8.62
CA MET A 193 -1.33 10.53 7.87
C MET A 193 -0.21 9.53 7.60
N THR A 194 -0.42 8.27 7.95
CA THR A 194 0.51 7.20 7.57
C THR A 194 0.22 6.77 6.15
N VAL A 195 1.25 6.75 5.32
CA VAL A 195 1.20 6.19 3.98
C VAL A 195 1.87 4.83 4.07
N GLU A 196 1.05 3.78 4.16
CA GLU A 196 1.50 2.40 4.21
C GLU A 196 1.18 1.69 2.89
N PRO A 197 1.98 0.70 2.46
CA PRO A 197 1.58 -0.19 1.39
C PRO A 197 0.27 -0.91 1.77
N PRO A 198 -0.64 -1.14 0.80
CA PRO A 198 -1.86 -1.88 1.07
C PRO A 198 -1.54 -3.26 1.62
N LYS A 199 -2.22 -3.66 2.70
CA LYS A 199 -2.00 -4.95 3.37
C LYS A 199 -2.95 -5.99 2.80
N GLY A 200 -2.38 -7.06 2.26
CA GLY A 200 -3.13 -8.21 1.73
C GLY A 200 -3.34 -8.11 0.23
N LEU A 201 -3.55 -9.27 -0.39
CA LEU A 201 -3.64 -9.40 -1.84
C LEU A 201 -4.79 -8.57 -2.45
N LYS A 202 -5.99 -8.63 -1.84
CA LYS A 202 -7.17 -7.85 -2.28
C LYS A 202 -6.91 -6.35 -2.31
N ALA A 203 -6.28 -5.81 -1.26
CA ALA A 203 -6.00 -4.38 -1.17
C ALA A 203 -4.94 -3.94 -2.19
N ASN A 204 -3.91 -4.77 -2.44
CA ASN A 204 -2.93 -4.55 -3.50
C ASN A 204 -3.62 -4.51 -4.88
N LEU A 205 -4.44 -5.51 -5.19
CA LEU A 205 -5.19 -5.55 -6.45
C LEU A 205 -6.09 -4.34 -6.62
N LEU A 206 -6.89 -3.99 -5.61
CA LEU A 206 -7.78 -2.83 -5.68
C LEU A 206 -7.01 -1.55 -6.00
N ARG A 207 -5.87 -1.32 -5.36
CA ARG A 207 -5.00 -0.17 -5.63
C ARG A 207 -4.49 -0.16 -7.07
N ILE A 208 -4.08 -1.32 -7.60
CA ILE A 208 -3.60 -1.46 -8.98
C ILE A 208 -4.73 -1.10 -9.95
N TYR A 209 -5.93 -1.65 -9.76
CA TYR A 209 -7.07 -1.37 -10.63
C TYR A 209 -7.55 0.08 -10.54
N GLN A 210 -7.51 0.70 -9.35
CA GLN A 210 -7.82 2.13 -9.18
C GLN A 210 -6.81 3.06 -9.89
N SER A 211 -5.61 2.57 -10.18
CA SER A 211 -4.60 3.34 -10.92
C SER A 211 -4.82 3.36 -12.43
N ILE A 212 -5.67 2.47 -12.96
CA ILE A 212 -5.98 2.36 -14.38
C ILE A 212 -7.17 3.26 -14.73
N ASN A 213 -7.05 3.98 -15.84
CA ASN A 213 -8.10 4.84 -16.38
C ASN A 213 -8.36 4.53 -17.86
N ASP A 214 -9.42 5.11 -18.42
CA ASP A 214 -9.80 4.90 -19.83
C ASP A 214 -8.70 5.31 -20.80
N ALA A 215 -7.90 6.33 -20.46
CA ALA A 215 -6.76 6.75 -21.26
C ALA A 215 -5.65 5.68 -21.31
N TYR A 216 -5.44 4.93 -20.22
CA TYR A 216 -4.52 3.80 -20.19
C TYR A 216 -5.07 2.64 -21.02
N LEU A 217 -6.35 2.31 -20.84
CA LEU A 217 -7.03 1.24 -21.58
C LEU A 217 -7.11 1.50 -23.09
N ALA A 218 -7.16 2.77 -23.50
CA ALA A 218 -7.12 3.17 -24.91
C ALA A 218 -5.82 2.77 -25.63
N ASN A 219 -4.73 2.50 -24.90
CA ASN A 219 -3.48 2.00 -25.48
C ASN A 219 -3.48 0.48 -25.71
N VAL A 220 -4.49 -0.24 -25.22
CA VAL A 220 -4.59 -1.69 -25.41
C VAL A 220 -4.97 -1.98 -26.87
N PRO A 221 -4.23 -2.86 -27.58
CA PRO A 221 -4.54 -3.17 -28.97
C PRO A 221 -5.95 -3.73 -29.13
N ALA A 222 -6.69 -3.26 -30.14
CA ALA A 222 -8.08 -3.69 -30.38
C ALA A 222 -8.22 -5.20 -30.67
N LYS A 223 -7.13 -5.87 -31.09
CA LYS A 223 -7.07 -7.30 -31.41
C LYS A 223 -6.91 -8.21 -30.17
N ASN A 224 -7.04 -7.67 -28.96
CA ASN A 224 -6.50 -8.34 -27.78
C ASN A 224 -7.54 -8.91 -26.82
N ASP A 225 -7.82 -10.21 -26.97
CA ASP A 225 -8.73 -10.96 -26.11
C ASP A 225 -8.07 -11.44 -24.80
N VAL A 226 -6.74 -11.34 -24.69
CA VAL A 226 -5.96 -11.94 -23.58
C VAL A 226 -5.42 -10.91 -22.58
N PHE A 227 -5.44 -9.63 -22.93
CA PHE A 227 -4.87 -8.55 -22.10
C PHE A 227 -5.43 -8.58 -20.68
N ARG A 228 -6.75 -8.66 -20.52
CA ARG A 228 -7.41 -8.63 -19.20
C ARG A 228 -6.94 -9.78 -18.30
N HIS A 229 -6.83 -10.98 -18.87
CA HIS A 229 -6.36 -12.18 -18.18
C HIS A 229 -4.90 -12.04 -17.73
N LEU A 230 -4.02 -11.59 -18.63
CA LEU A 230 -2.60 -11.39 -18.35
C LEU A 230 -2.38 -10.23 -17.36
N PHE A 231 -3.14 -9.16 -17.50
CA PHE A 231 -3.08 -8.01 -16.61
C PHE A 231 -3.48 -8.41 -15.18
N LEU A 232 -4.59 -9.12 -15.00
CA LEU A 232 -5.00 -9.62 -13.68
C LEU A 232 -3.92 -10.54 -13.09
N SER A 233 -3.39 -11.46 -13.89
CA SER A 233 -2.29 -12.34 -13.46
C SER A 233 -1.03 -11.57 -13.05
N LEU A 234 -0.63 -10.53 -13.78
CA LEU A 234 0.49 -9.68 -13.43
C LEU A 234 0.24 -8.92 -12.11
N ALA A 235 -0.97 -8.41 -11.93
CA ALA A 235 -1.36 -7.72 -10.71
C ALA A 235 -1.34 -8.65 -9.49
N PHE A 236 -1.80 -9.89 -9.65
CA PHE A 236 -1.67 -10.93 -8.62
C PHE A 236 -0.21 -11.28 -8.34
N PHE A 237 0.59 -11.51 -9.36
CA PHE A 237 2.01 -11.79 -9.23
C PHE A 237 2.72 -10.71 -8.40
N HIS A 238 2.51 -9.44 -8.76
CA HIS A 238 3.06 -8.31 -8.02
C HIS A 238 2.60 -8.30 -6.55
N GLY A 239 1.29 -8.47 -6.31
CA GLY A 239 0.74 -8.53 -4.96
C GLY A 239 1.31 -9.68 -4.13
N VAL A 240 1.50 -10.86 -4.73
CA VAL A 240 2.12 -12.01 -4.08
C VAL A 240 3.57 -11.71 -3.72
N LEU A 241 4.37 -11.14 -4.62
CA LEU A 241 5.76 -10.79 -4.32
C LEU A 241 5.87 -9.79 -3.16
N ILE A 242 5.02 -8.76 -3.12
CA ILE A 242 4.96 -7.79 -2.01
C ILE A 242 4.61 -8.49 -0.69
N GLU A 243 3.56 -9.32 -0.70
CA GLU A 243 3.07 -9.96 0.52
C GLU A 243 4.04 -11.01 1.06
N ARG A 244 4.83 -11.66 0.20
CA ARG A 244 5.85 -12.64 0.60
C ARG A 244 6.90 -12.08 1.54
N LYS A 245 7.27 -10.80 1.43
CA LYS A 245 8.22 -10.13 2.35
C LYS A 245 7.81 -10.25 3.82
N LYS A 246 6.51 -10.38 4.11
CA LYS A 246 5.98 -10.50 5.49
C LYS A 246 6.34 -11.80 6.19
N PHE A 247 6.73 -12.83 5.44
CA PHE A 247 7.03 -14.16 5.97
C PHE A 247 8.53 -14.38 6.22
N GLY A 248 9.34 -13.31 6.14
CA GLY A 248 10.79 -13.40 6.32
C GLY A 248 11.40 -14.44 5.37
N PRO A 249 12.38 -15.25 5.83
CA PRO A 249 13.04 -16.27 5.01
C PRO A 249 12.12 -17.34 4.41
N LEU A 250 10.90 -17.55 4.93
CA LEU A 250 9.92 -18.44 4.30
C LEU A 250 9.31 -17.83 3.02
N GLY A 251 9.30 -16.51 2.93
CA GLY A 251 8.90 -15.74 1.76
C GLY A 251 10.06 -15.50 0.81
N PHE A 252 11.06 -14.75 1.28
CA PHE A 252 12.33 -14.49 0.60
C PHE A 252 13.45 -14.41 1.63
N ASN A 253 14.64 -14.90 1.28
CA ASN A 253 15.82 -14.81 2.13
C ASN A 253 16.17 -13.33 2.41
N ILE A 254 16.01 -12.46 1.40
CA ILE A 254 16.28 -11.03 1.50
C ILE A 254 14.97 -10.24 1.31
N PRO A 255 14.69 -9.20 2.13
CA PRO A 255 13.44 -8.45 2.09
C PRO A 255 13.38 -7.41 0.95
N TYR A 256 13.38 -7.87 -0.30
CA TYR A 256 13.37 -7.02 -1.50
C TYR A 256 12.21 -6.03 -1.53
N GLU A 257 12.44 -4.87 -2.14
CA GLU A 257 11.44 -3.83 -2.33
C GLU A 257 10.99 -3.78 -3.78
N PHE A 258 9.80 -4.34 -4.03
CA PHE A 258 9.09 -4.24 -5.29
C PHE A 258 8.15 -3.04 -5.24
N THR A 259 8.22 -2.20 -6.26
CA THR A 259 7.56 -0.89 -6.30
C THR A 259 6.46 -0.86 -7.37
N THR A 260 5.57 0.14 -7.29
CA THR A 260 4.60 0.41 -8.36
C THR A 260 5.29 0.72 -9.69
N GLY A 261 6.52 1.26 -9.67
CA GLY A 261 7.31 1.49 -10.88
C GLY A 261 7.67 0.18 -11.59
N ASP A 262 8.04 -0.86 -10.84
CA ASP A 262 8.35 -2.17 -11.42
C ASP A 262 7.12 -2.80 -12.09
N LEU A 263 5.95 -2.68 -11.44
CA LEU A 263 4.68 -3.12 -12.02
C LEU A 263 4.35 -2.33 -13.29
N ARG A 264 4.46 -0.99 -13.26
CA ARG A 264 4.09 -0.12 -14.38
C ARG A 264 4.90 -0.44 -15.64
N ILE A 265 6.21 -0.66 -15.50
CA ILE A 265 7.07 -1.08 -16.61
C ILE A 265 6.60 -2.42 -17.19
N CYS A 266 6.25 -3.39 -16.34
CA CYS A 266 5.72 -4.68 -16.81
C CYS A 266 4.38 -4.54 -17.52
N MET A 267 3.50 -3.63 -17.06
CA MET A 267 2.21 -3.38 -17.71
C MET A 267 2.39 -2.71 -19.07
N ASP A 268 3.29 -1.74 -19.19
CA ASP A 268 3.58 -1.05 -20.44
C ASP A 268 4.23 -2.01 -21.45
N GLN A 269 5.13 -2.89 -21.00
CA GLN A 269 5.69 -3.98 -21.81
C GLN A 269 4.64 -5.01 -22.22
N LEU A 270 3.67 -5.32 -21.35
CA LEU A 270 2.56 -6.21 -21.69
C LEU A 270 1.77 -5.66 -22.87
N ILE A 271 1.43 -4.36 -22.86
CA ILE A 271 0.74 -3.72 -23.98
C ILE A 271 1.60 -3.76 -25.25
N MET A 272 2.87 -3.34 -25.13
CA MET A 272 3.82 -3.32 -26.25
C MET A 272 3.96 -4.68 -26.93
N PHE A 273 4.19 -5.75 -26.16
CA PHE A 273 4.39 -7.08 -26.72
C PHE A 273 3.10 -7.71 -27.26
N LEU A 274 1.94 -7.34 -26.75
CA LEU A 274 0.68 -7.80 -27.33
C LEU A 274 0.30 -7.02 -28.61
N ASP A 275 0.86 -5.84 -28.83
CA ASP A 275 0.72 -5.11 -30.09
C ASP A 275 1.69 -5.64 -31.16
N GLU A 276 2.93 -5.94 -30.75
CA GLU A 276 4.00 -6.37 -31.65
C GLU A 276 3.84 -7.82 -32.16
N TYR A 277 3.31 -8.72 -31.33
CA TYR A 277 3.24 -10.16 -31.64
C TYR A 277 1.80 -10.62 -31.93
N ASP A 278 1.63 -11.38 -33.03
CA ASP A 278 0.34 -12.01 -33.38
C ASP A 278 -0.10 -13.12 -32.40
N VAL A 279 0.88 -13.77 -31.75
CA VAL A 279 0.66 -14.85 -30.79
C VAL A 279 1.24 -14.42 -29.46
N THR A 280 0.49 -14.61 -28.37
CA THR A 280 0.89 -14.22 -27.01
C THR A 280 2.31 -14.69 -26.67
N PRO A 281 3.28 -13.77 -26.51
CA PRO A 281 4.69 -14.13 -26.40
C PRO A 281 5.07 -14.43 -24.94
N TYR A 282 4.50 -15.51 -24.37
CA TYR A 282 4.70 -15.88 -22.96
C TYR A 282 6.18 -15.94 -22.54
N LYS A 283 7.06 -16.47 -23.39
CA LYS A 283 8.51 -16.53 -23.10
C LYS A 283 9.12 -15.14 -22.94
N VAL A 284 8.73 -14.18 -23.78
CA VAL A 284 9.22 -12.80 -23.72
C VAL A 284 8.65 -12.10 -22.48
N LEU A 285 7.36 -12.29 -22.20
CA LEU A 285 6.70 -11.75 -21.02
C LEU A 285 7.31 -12.27 -19.72
N CYS A 286 7.53 -13.59 -19.60
CA CYS A 286 8.19 -14.19 -18.45
C CYS A 286 9.64 -13.72 -18.32
N TYR A 287 10.38 -13.61 -19.43
CA TYR A 287 11.77 -13.17 -19.38
C TYR A 287 11.89 -11.70 -18.94
N THR A 288 11.07 -10.82 -19.48
CA THR A 288 11.13 -9.37 -19.18
C THR A 288 10.63 -9.07 -17.78
N ALA A 289 9.43 -9.53 -17.41
CA ALA A 289 8.91 -9.34 -16.06
C ALA A 289 9.78 -10.08 -15.03
N GLY A 290 10.14 -11.32 -15.32
CA GLY A 290 10.84 -12.19 -14.40
C GLY A 290 12.32 -11.87 -14.28
N HIS A 291 13.11 -11.95 -15.35
CA HIS A 291 14.56 -11.81 -15.25
C HIS A 291 15.06 -10.36 -15.22
N ILE A 292 14.37 -9.44 -15.90
CA ILE A 292 14.82 -8.06 -16.05
C ILE A 292 14.20 -7.16 -14.98
N ASN A 293 12.87 -7.09 -14.91
CA ASN A 293 12.20 -6.11 -14.06
C ASN A 293 12.22 -6.53 -12.58
N TYR A 294 11.50 -7.59 -12.21
CA TYR A 294 11.46 -8.05 -10.83
C TYR A 294 12.76 -8.77 -10.44
N GLY A 295 13.27 -9.65 -11.29
CA GLY A 295 14.50 -10.41 -11.03
C GLY A 295 15.76 -9.57 -11.08
N GLY A 296 15.74 -8.36 -11.65
CA GLY A 296 16.82 -7.39 -11.54
C GLY A 296 16.95 -6.80 -10.13
N ARG A 297 15.89 -6.90 -9.30
CA ARG A 297 15.92 -6.51 -7.88
C ARG A 297 16.40 -7.63 -6.97
N ILE A 298 16.37 -8.88 -7.44
CA ILE A 298 16.62 -10.07 -6.63
C ILE A 298 18.10 -10.44 -6.73
N THR A 299 18.76 -10.47 -5.57
CA THR A 299 20.22 -10.70 -5.49
C THR A 299 20.58 -12.14 -5.13
N ASP A 300 19.66 -12.88 -4.50
CA ASP A 300 19.84 -14.28 -4.13
C ASP A 300 19.27 -15.23 -5.20
N ASP A 301 20.03 -16.27 -5.57
CA ASP A 301 19.65 -17.21 -6.64
C ASP A 301 18.43 -18.07 -6.28
N TRP A 302 18.26 -18.41 -4.99
CA TRP A 302 17.10 -19.19 -4.54
C TRP A 302 15.83 -18.35 -4.54
N ASP A 303 15.92 -17.11 -4.07
CA ASP A 303 14.84 -16.14 -4.19
C ASP A 303 14.47 -15.88 -5.65
N ARG A 304 15.47 -15.81 -6.54
CA ARG A 304 15.26 -15.60 -7.98
C ARG A 304 14.51 -16.78 -8.58
N ARG A 305 14.94 -18.00 -8.27
CA ARG A 305 14.24 -19.22 -8.68
C ARG A 305 12.81 -19.26 -8.15
N CYS A 306 12.59 -18.86 -6.90
CA CYS A 306 11.27 -18.78 -6.30
C CYS A 306 10.36 -17.81 -7.07
N ALA A 307 10.83 -16.58 -7.31
CA ALA A 307 10.07 -15.57 -8.06
C ALA A 307 9.75 -16.04 -9.49
N MET A 308 10.67 -16.72 -10.17
CA MET A 308 10.44 -17.22 -11.53
C MET A 308 9.40 -18.34 -11.53
N THR A 309 9.50 -19.26 -10.57
CA THR A 309 8.52 -20.36 -10.42
C THR A 309 7.12 -19.82 -10.17
N ILE A 310 7.00 -18.78 -9.34
CA ILE A 310 5.72 -18.09 -9.11
C ILE A 310 5.23 -17.46 -10.42
N LEU A 311 6.08 -16.72 -11.14
CA LEU A 311 5.70 -16.06 -12.39
C LEU A 311 5.18 -17.05 -13.44
N ASP A 312 5.77 -18.24 -13.54
CA ASP A 312 5.34 -19.29 -14.48
C ASP A 312 3.90 -19.77 -14.20
N GLU A 313 3.39 -19.63 -12.98
CA GLU A 313 1.97 -19.89 -12.66
C GLU A 313 1.04 -18.75 -13.09
N TYR A 314 1.53 -17.51 -13.19
CA TYR A 314 0.75 -16.34 -13.57
C TYR A 314 0.81 -16.02 -15.07
N TYR A 315 1.94 -16.27 -15.72
CA TYR A 315 2.13 -16.09 -17.16
C TYR A 315 2.25 -17.43 -17.87
N CYS A 316 1.12 -18.13 -17.97
CA CYS A 316 1.01 -19.36 -18.75
C CYS A 316 -0.31 -19.45 -19.52
N PRO A 317 -0.42 -20.31 -20.55
CA PRO A 317 -1.66 -20.45 -21.31
C PRO A 317 -2.88 -20.85 -20.47
N LYS A 318 -2.68 -21.50 -19.32
CA LYS A 318 -3.77 -21.96 -18.44
C LYS A 318 -4.59 -20.81 -17.85
N ILE A 319 -4.00 -19.62 -17.72
CA ILE A 319 -4.68 -18.45 -17.14
C ILE A 319 -5.78 -17.88 -18.05
N LEU A 320 -5.88 -18.33 -19.29
CA LEU A 320 -6.95 -17.96 -20.21
C LEU A 320 -8.24 -18.76 -20.01
N GLY A 321 -8.23 -19.77 -19.12
CA GLY A 321 -9.43 -20.52 -18.77
C GLY A 321 -10.27 -19.78 -17.73
N ASP A 322 -11.58 -19.67 -17.95
CA ASP A 322 -12.52 -18.99 -17.04
C ASP A 322 -12.57 -19.63 -15.62
N ASN A 323 -12.16 -20.89 -15.49
CA ASN A 323 -12.09 -21.62 -14.21
C ASN A 323 -10.69 -21.65 -13.60
N TYR A 324 -9.76 -20.84 -14.10
CA TYR A 324 -8.41 -20.82 -13.55
C TYR A 324 -8.42 -20.23 -12.13
N SER A 325 -7.92 -21.02 -11.17
CA SER A 325 -7.82 -20.59 -9.78
C SER A 325 -6.37 -20.30 -9.42
N TYR A 326 -6.11 -19.11 -8.90
CA TYR A 326 -4.80 -18.69 -8.39
C TYR A 326 -4.52 -19.27 -6.99
N SER A 327 -5.53 -19.84 -6.32
CA SER A 327 -5.37 -20.47 -5.01
C SER A 327 -6.21 -21.74 -4.87
N VAL A 328 -5.77 -22.66 -4.01
CA VAL A 328 -6.52 -23.91 -3.69
C VAL A 328 -7.91 -23.60 -3.10
N SER A 329 -8.07 -22.45 -2.45
CA SER A 329 -9.34 -22.03 -1.86
C SER A 329 -10.43 -21.67 -2.88
N GLY A 330 -10.10 -21.44 -4.16
CA GLY A 330 -11.05 -20.98 -5.17
C GLY A 330 -11.48 -19.52 -5.05
N ILE A 331 -11.10 -18.84 -3.96
CA ILE A 331 -11.48 -17.43 -3.71
C ILE A 331 -10.83 -16.51 -4.73
N TYR A 332 -9.55 -16.73 -5.05
CA TYR A 332 -8.83 -15.96 -6.05
C TYR A 332 -8.82 -16.74 -7.36
N HIS A 333 -9.66 -16.33 -8.30
CA HIS A 333 -9.82 -16.97 -9.61
C HIS A 333 -9.80 -15.92 -10.72
N GLN A 334 -9.64 -16.41 -11.95
CA GLN A 334 -9.67 -15.60 -13.16
C GLN A 334 -11.07 -15.04 -13.40
N LEU A 335 -11.13 -13.84 -13.99
CA LEU A 335 -12.39 -13.24 -14.41
C LEU A 335 -12.73 -13.64 -15.86
N PRO A 336 -14.02 -13.81 -16.20
CA PRO A 336 -14.41 -14.06 -17.58
C PRO A 336 -13.90 -12.95 -18.51
N GLY A 337 -13.35 -13.30 -19.67
CA GLY A 337 -12.74 -12.34 -20.60
C GLY A 337 -13.65 -11.19 -21.06
N ASN A 338 -14.97 -11.35 -20.90
CA ASN A 338 -16.02 -10.41 -21.30
C ASN A 338 -16.60 -9.57 -20.15
N THR A 339 -16.05 -9.61 -18.92
CA THR A 339 -16.55 -8.75 -17.84
C THR A 339 -16.16 -7.29 -18.08
N ASP A 340 -17.02 -6.54 -18.77
CA ASP A 340 -17.14 -5.10 -18.65
C ASP A 340 -18.00 -4.79 -17.42
N HIS A 341 -17.36 -4.65 -16.26
CA HIS A 341 -17.99 -4.01 -15.10
C HIS A 341 -17.51 -2.56 -14.99
N ALA A 342 -17.67 -1.81 -16.07
CA ALA A 342 -18.26 -0.49 -15.94
C ALA A 342 -19.77 -0.75 -15.87
N VAL A 343 -20.46 -0.22 -14.85
CA VAL A 343 -21.88 -0.46 -14.50
C VAL A 343 -22.12 -1.64 -13.55
N SER A 344 -21.96 -1.37 -12.26
CA SER A 344 -23.08 -1.40 -11.29
C SER A 344 -22.72 -0.62 -10.04
#